data_AF-A0A672L6W1-F1
#
_entry.id   AF-A0A672L6W1-F1
#
_cell.length_a   1.000
_cell.length_b   1.000
_cell.length_c   1.000
_cell.angle_alpha   90.00
_cell.angle_beta   90.00
_cell.angle_gamma   90.00
#
_symmetry.space_group_name_H-M   'P 1'
#
loop_
_entity.id
_entity.type
_entity.pdbx_description
1 polymer ?
#
loop_
_entity_poly.entity_id
_entity_poly.type
_entity_poly.pdbx_seq_one_letter_code
_entity_poly.pdbx_strand_id
1 'polypeptide(L)'
;MSCINTAVGDTAIIPFEGAKLLADNELRWTHNTRRVYLKKGSQVKLSEFNVTQHGSLMLENVQKDNSGEYKGIVYNAEGTLIKETVQQLCVLEPVPDPTVLVECIEKGVNLTCSAVNNNEVVVSWMKNGMKANATHAVLHVSSSELKSGDNFSCTVSNMISHKSAKEAEPVCSDTGPVYIQQLPIKILTGGGSFLLILFIICLVCVCCCCRRNKRKAKGVFPMNYFVFTL
;
A
#
# COMPACT_ATOMS: atom_id res chain seq x y z
N MET A 1 -27.25 -11.75 -12.39
CA MET A 1 -26.99 -13.09 -12.95
C MET A 1 -25.99 -13.80 -12.06
N SER A 2 -26.22 -15.09 -11.79
CA SER A 2 -25.28 -15.93 -11.05
C SER A 2 -24.16 -16.39 -11.99
N CYS A 3 -22.89 -16.26 -11.60
CA CYS A 3 -21.77 -16.78 -12.37
C CYS A 3 -21.05 -17.91 -11.62
N ILE A 4 -20.49 -18.83 -12.39
CA ILE A 4 -19.55 -19.84 -11.87
C ILE A 4 -18.24 -19.12 -11.65
N ASN A 5 -17.77 -19.07 -10.41
CA ASN A 5 -16.50 -18.44 -10.07
C ASN A 5 -15.38 -19.49 -10.10
N THR A 6 -14.26 -19.16 -10.72
CA THR A 6 -13.09 -20.04 -10.78
C THR A 6 -11.82 -19.20 -10.64
N ALA A 7 -10.79 -19.73 -9.99
CA ALA A 7 -9.52 -19.03 -9.86
C ALA A 7 -8.70 -19.11 -11.15
N VAL A 8 -7.90 -18.09 -11.45
CA VAL A 8 -6.89 -18.16 -12.51
C VAL A 8 -5.96 -19.35 -12.25
N GLY A 9 -5.72 -20.15 -13.28
CA GLY A 9 -4.88 -21.35 -13.23
C GLY A 9 -5.61 -22.64 -12.88
N ASP A 10 -6.84 -22.57 -12.39
CA ASP A 10 -7.65 -23.75 -12.05
C ASP A 10 -8.37 -24.34 -13.28
N THR A 11 -9.07 -25.46 -13.08
CA THR A 11 -9.95 -26.07 -14.07
C THR A 11 -11.40 -25.64 -13.83
N ALA A 12 -12.04 -25.04 -14.83
CA ALA A 12 -13.47 -24.73 -14.81
C ALA A 12 -14.28 -25.82 -15.53
N ILE A 13 -15.42 -26.21 -14.95
CA ILE A 13 -16.39 -27.11 -15.59
C ILE A 13 -17.70 -26.35 -15.76
N ILE A 14 -18.11 -26.16 -17.02
CA ILE A 14 -19.40 -25.57 -17.36
C ILE A 14 -20.42 -26.71 -17.53
N PRO A 15 -21.37 -26.87 -16.61
CA PRO A 15 -22.25 -28.03 -16.57
C PRO A 15 -23.22 -28.04 -17.76
N PHE A 16 -23.34 -29.22 -18.38
CA PHE A 16 -24.41 -29.53 -19.32
C PHE A 16 -25.40 -30.49 -18.64
N GLU A 17 -26.24 -29.97 -17.77
CA GLU A 17 -27.17 -30.78 -16.98
C GLU A 17 -28.47 -31.10 -17.74
N GLY A 18 -29.03 -32.29 -17.43
CA GLY A 18 -30.44 -32.59 -17.71
C GLY A 18 -30.74 -33.25 -19.07
N ALA A 19 -29.74 -33.71 -19.83
CA ALA A 19 -29.99 -34.49 -21.05
C ALA A 19 -29.02 -35.67 -21.20
N LYS A 20 -29.56 -36.85 -21.54
CA LYS A 20 -28.74 -38.00 -21.93
C LYS A 20 -28.25 -37.80 -23.37
N LEU A 21 -26.94 -37.59 -23.53
CA LEU A 21 -26.34 -37.49 -24.86
C LEU A 21 -26.33 -38.85 -25.55
N LEU A 22 -26.85 -38.89 -26.78
CA LEU A 22 -26.75 -40.03 -27.68
C LEU A 22 -25.54 -39.88 -28.60
N ALA A 23 -25.09 -40.98 -29.19
CA ALA A 23 -23.85 -41.02 -29.98
C ALA A 23 -23.96 -40.25 -31.31
N ASP A 24 -25.16 -40.12 -31.85
CA ASP A 24 -25.52 -39.44 -33.09
C ASP A 24 -25.86 -37.95 -32.91
N ASN A 25 -26.01 -37.49 -31.67
CA ASN A 25 -26.31 -36.09 -31.36
C ASN A 25 -25.22 -35.13 -31.87
N GLU A 26 -25.64 -33.91 -32.14
CA GLU A 26 -24.75 -32.79 -32.42
C GLU A 26 -24.63 -31.90 -31.18
N LEU A 27 -23.43 -31.75 -30.61
CA LEU A 27 -23.15 -30.88 -29.47
C LEU A 27 -22.31 -29.67 -29.91
N ARG A 28 -22.77 -28.48 -29.53
CA ARG A 28 -22.12 -27.19 -29.82
C ARG A 28 -21.85 -26.45 -28.52
N TRP A 29 -20.66 -25.88 -28.39
CA TRP A 29 -20.37 -24.86 -27.38
C TRP A 29 -19.87 -23.57 -28.02
N THR A 30 -20.32 -22.45 -27.48
CA THR A 30 -19.83 -21.11 -27.83
C THR A 30 -19.40 -20.33 -26.58
N HIS A 31 -18.31 -19.57 -26.70
CA HIS A 31 -17.86 -18.57 -25.74
C HIS A 31 -18.03 -17.18 -26.34
N ASN A 32 -18.83 -16.31 -25.71
CA ASN A 32 -19.10 -14.94 -26.18
C ASN A 32 -19.43 -14.87 -27.69
N THR A 33 -20.23 -15.81 -28.22
CA THR A 33 -20.57 -16.06 -29.65
C THR A 33 -19.59 -16.88 -30.49
N ARG A 34 -18.30 -16.95 -30.14
CA ARG A 34 -17.33 -17.78 -30.88
C ARG A 34 -17.56 -19.24 -30.57
N ARG A 35 -17.65 -20.08 -31.61
CA ARG A 35 -17.72 -21.53 -31.42
C ARG A 35 -16.38 -22.06 -30.94
N VAL A 36 -16.38 -22.78 -29.82
CA VAL A 36 -15.19 -23.37 -29.18
C VAL A 36 -15.21 -24.90 -29.23
N TYR A 37 -16.40 -25.50 -29.44
CA TYR A 37 -16.55 -26.94 -29.60
C TYR A 37 -17.68 -27.27 -30.58
N LEU A 38 -17.45 -28.30 -31.41
CA LEU A 38 -18.45 -28.88 -32.31
C LEU A 38 -18.19 -30.37 -32.46
N LYS A 39 -19.15 -31.19 -32.05
CA LYS A 39 -19.22 -32.62 -32.35
C LYS A 39 -20.51 -32.91 -33.11
N LYS A 40 -20.43 -33.67 -34.20
CA LYS A 40 -21.58 -34.13 -34.98
C LYS A 40 -21.53 -35.65 -35.12
N GLY A 41 -22.49 -36.33 -34.51
CA GLY A 41 -22.42 -37.78 -34.32
C GLY A 41 -21.13 -38.16 -33.59
N SER A 42 -20.45 -39.21 -34.04
CA SER A 42 -19.20 -39.65 -33.41
C SER A 42 -17.99 -38.75 -33.69
N GLN A 43 -18.09 -37.81 -34.64
CA GLN A 43 -16.95 -37.01 -35.10
C GLN A 43 -16.87 -35.65 -34.40
N VAL A 44 -15.73 -35.36 -33.78
CA VAL A 44 -15.40 -34.03 -33.26
C VAL A 44 -14.80 -33.21 -34.40
N LYS A 45 -15.49 -32.13 -34.79
CA LYS A 45 -15.08 -31.21 -35.87
C LYS A 45 -14.24 -30.04 -35.37
N LEU A 46 -14.49 -29.60 -34.14
CA LEU A 46 -13.77 -28.51 -33.48
C LEU A 46 -13.70 -28.79 -31.98
N SER A 47 -12.53 -28.62 -31.40
CA SER A 47 -12.31 -28.79 -29.96
C SER A 47 -11.19 -27.85 -29.50
N GLU A 48 -11.56 -26.65 -29.04
CA GLU A 48 -10.64 -25.76 -28.33
C GLU A 48 -10.50 -26.16 -26.87
N PHE A 49 -11.56 -26.75 -26.31
CA PHE A 49 -11.62 -27.24 -24.93
C PHE A 49 -12.08 -28.69 -24.89
N ASN A 50 -11.83 -29.34 -23.75
CA ASN A 50 -12.27 -30.71 -23.51
C ASN A 50 -13.76 -30.75 -23.15
N VAL A 51 -14.39 -31.89 -23.42
CA VAL A 51 -15.81 -32.12 -23.07
C VAL A 51 -15.92 -33.44 -22.33
N THR A 52 -16.64 -33.43 -21.21
CA THR A 52 -16.87 -34.64 -20.41
C THR A 52 -17.81 -35.61 -21.12
N GLN A 53 -17.89 -36.85 -20.63
CA GLN A 53 -18.84 -37.86 -21.14
C GLN A 53 -20.31 -37.41 -21.10
N HIS A 54 -20.64 -36.44 -20.25
CA HIS A 54 -21.99 -35.89 -20.09
C HIS A 54 -22.23 -34.60 -20.89
N GLY A 55 -21.23 -34.10 -21.62
CA GLY A 55 -21.36 -32.91 -22.46
C GLY A 55 -20.93 -31.60 -21.82
N SER A 56 -20.58 -31.61 -20.53
CA SER A 56 -20.06 -30.43 -19.85
C SER A 56 -18.72 -30.00 -20.46
N LEU A 57 -18.54 -28.70 -20.66
CA LEU A 57 -17.31 -28.13 -21.18
C LEU A 57 -16.28 -28.03 -20.04
N MET A 58 -15.05 -28.45 -20.30
CA MET A 58 -13.95 -28.43 -19.34
C MET A 58 -12.80 -27.58 -19.88
N LEU A 59 -12.49 -26.52 -19.15
CA LEU A 59 -11.41 -25.58 -19.47
C LEU A 59 -10.32 -25.76 -18.40
N GLU A 60 -9.13 -26.14 -18.82
CA GLU A 60 -7.98 -26.31 -17.93
C GLU A 60 -7.13 -25.03 -17.91
N ASN A 61 -6.48 -24.74 -16.77
CA ASN A 61 -5.58 -23.60 -16.61
C ASN A 61 -6.22 -22.26 -17.03
N VAL A 62 -7.42 -21.98 -16.51
CA VAL A 62 -8.23 -20.84 -16.97
C VAL A 62 -7.54 -19.49 -16.71
N GLN A 63 -7.73 -18.57 -17.64
CA GLN A 63 -7.20 -17.20 -17.59
C GLN A 63 -8.36 -16.19 -17.58
N LYS A 64 -8.09 -14.92 -17.24
CA LYS A 64 -9.14 -13.90 -17.11
C LYS A 64 -9.97 -13.71 -18.38
N ASP A 65 -9.36 -13.82 -19.55
CA ASP A 65 -10.00 -13.72 -20.86
C ASP A 65 -10.94 -14.89 -21.19
N ASN A 66 -10.84 -16.02 -20.46
CA ASN A 66 -11.83 -17.08 -20.54
C ASN A 66 -13.14 -16.72 -19.84
N SER A 67 -13.21 -15.63 -19.07
CA SER A 67 -14.47 -15.13 -18.52
C SER A 67 -15.45 -14.79 -19.65
N GLY A 68 -16.74 -14.99 -19.39
CA GLY A 68 -17.77 -14.71 -20.38
C GLY A 68 -18.94 -15.67 -20.35
N GLU A 69 -19.80 -15.52 -21.35
CA GLU A 69 -20.96 -16.37 -21.54
C GLU A 69 -20.54 -17.63 -22.30
N TYR A 70 -20.86 -18.79 -21.72
CA TYR A 70 -20.77 -20.09 -22.36
C TYR A 70 -22.16 -20.62 -22.64
N LYS A 71 -22.40 -20.95 -23.90
CA LYS A 71 -23.67 -21.49 -24.37
C LYS A 71 -23.46 -22.87 -24.98
N GLY A 72 -24.13 -23.86 -24.41
CA GLY A 72 -24.12 -25.25 -24.86
C GLY A 72 -25.45 -25.60 -25.51
N ILE A 73 -25.43 -26.23 -26.69
CA ILE A 73 -26.64 -26.63 -27.42
C ILE A 73 -26.47 -28.05 -27.94
N VAL A 74 -27.50 -28.87 -27.78
CA VAL A 74 -27.58 -30.22 -28.33
C VAL A 74 -28.74 -30.34 -29.30
N TYR A 75 -28.46 -30.86 -30.49
CA TYR A 75 -29.45 -31.24 -31.49
C TYR A 75 -29.46 -32.75 -31.69
N ASN A 76 -30.61 -33.30 -32.05
CA ASN A 76 -30.73 -34.68 -32.50
C ASN A 76 -30.23 -34.84 -33.95
N ALA A 77 -30.24 -36.07 -34.48
CA ALA A 77 -29.78 -36.36 -35.84
C ALA A 77 -30.58 -35.62 -36.93
N GLU A 78 -31.87 -35.35 -36.70
CA GLU A 78 -32.75 -34.60 -37.59
C GLU A 78 -32.57 -33.07 -37.50
N GLY A 79 -31.72 -32.58 -36.59
CA GLY A 79 -31.48 -31.15 -36.37
C GLY A 79 -32.49 -30.46 -35.44
N THR A 80 -33.32 -31.22 -34.74
CA THR A 80 -34.24 -30.72 -33.70
C THR A 80 -33.46 -30.41 -32.41
N LEU A 81 -33.73 -29.25 -31.81
CA LEU A 81 -33.14 -28.84 -30.54
C LEU A 81 -33.61 -29.78 -29.41
N ILE A 82 -32.66 -30.45 -28.75
CA ILE A 82 -32.93 -31.26 -27.56
C ILE A 82 -32.80 -30.40 -26.30
N LYS A 83 -31.69 -29.67 -26.16
CA LYS A 83 -31.37 -28.92 -24.94
C LYS A 83 -30.44 -27.76 -25.22
N GLU A 84 -30.64 -26.70 -24.44
CA GLU A 84 -29.79 -25.52 -24.39
C GLU A 84 -29.45 -25.22 -22.92
N THR A 85 -28.22 -24.76 -22.68
CA THR A 85 -27.76 -24.18 -21.42
C THR A 85 -26.95 -22.93 -21.70
N VAL A 86 -27.06 -21.94 -20.82
CA VAL A 86 -26.29 -20.69 -20.88
C VAL A 86 -25.77 -20.42 -19.48
N GLN A 87 -24.46 -20.23 -19.36
CA GLN A 87 -23.80 -20.04 -18.09
C GLN A 87 -22.71 -18.98 -18.20
N GLN A 88 -22.67 -18.08 -17.22
CA GLN A 88 -21.59 -17.11 -17.09
C GLN A 88 -20.43 -17.71 -16.29
N LEU A 89 -19.21 -17.64 -16.82
CA LEU A 89 -17.96 -17.93 -16.12
C LEU A 89 -17.30 -16.61 -15.68
N CYS A 90 -16.95 -16.53 -14.40
CA CYS A 90 -16.20 -15.44 -13.78
C CYS A 90 -14.82 -15.99 -13.35
N VAL A 91 -13.76 -15.65 -14.07
CA VAL A 91 -12.40 -16.04 -13.68
C VAL A 91 -11.77 -14.92 -12.86
N LEU A 92 -11.47 -15.22 -11.60
CA LEU A 92 -10.97 -14.26 -10.62
C LEU A 92 -9.53 -14.61 -10.20
N GLU A 93 -8.75 -13.61 -9.85
CA GLU A 93 -7.45 -13.83 -9.21
C GLU A 93 -7.65 -14.08 -7.71
N PRO A 94 -6.88 -15.00 -7.10
CA PRO A 94 -6.83 -15.11 -5.65
C PRO A 94 -6.44 -13.77 -5.01
N VAL A 95 -7.03 -13.48 -3.85
CA VAL A 95 -6.61 -12.31 -3.06
C VAL A 95 -5.17 -12.53 -2.58
N PRO A 96 -4.29 -11.51 -2.68
CA PRO A 96 -2.95 -11.61 -2.14
C PRO A 96 -2.97 -11.58 -0.61
N ASP A 97 -1.85 -11.94 -0.01
CA ASP A 97 -1.71 -11.89 1.44
C ASP A 97 -1.79 -10.44 1.93
N PRO A 98 -2.77 -10.10 2.80
CA PRO A 98 -2.94 -8.75 3.29
C PRO A 98 -1.95 -8.42 4.41
N THR A 99 -1.76 -7.13 4.63
CA THR A 99 -0.97 -6.56 5.72
C THR A 99 -1.77 -5.47 6.42
N VAL A 100 -1.51 -5.27 7.70
CA VAL A 100 -2.09 -4.18 8.49
C VAL A 100 -1.02 -3.11 8.67
N LEU A 101 -1.30 -1.91 8.17
CA LEU A 101 -0.50 -0.72 8.39
C LEU A 101 -1.10 0.08 9.54
N VAL A 102 -0.26 0.51 10.47
CA VAL A 102 -0.67 1.29 11.64
C VAL A 102 -0.18 2.72 11.47
N GLU A 103 -1.09 3.69 11.59
CA GLU A 103 -0.79 5.12 11.62
C GLU A 103 -1.32 5.71 12.92
N CYS A 104 -0.43 6.29 13.73
CA CYS A 104 -0.81 7.01 14.94
C CYS A 104 -1.25 8.43 14.59
N ILE A 105 -2.40 8.84 15.12
CA ILE A 105 -3.00 10.16 14.92
C ILE A 105 -3.31 10.79 16.27
N GLU A 106 -3.54 12.10 16.33
CA GLU A 106 -3.68 12.84 17.60
C GLU A 106 -4.72 12.26 18.57
N LYS A 107 -5.78 11.61 18.06
CA LYS A 107 -6.89 11.05 18.84
C LYS A 107 -7.13 9.56 18.63
N GLY A 108 -6.09 8.82 18.23
CA GLY A 108 -6.18 7.36 18.12
C GLY A 108 -5.25 6.78 17.08
N VAL A 109 -5.73 5.75 16.39
CA VAL A 109 -4.99 5.07 15.32
C VAL A 109 -5.86 4.82 14.11
N ASN A 110 -5.26 4.95 12.93
CA ASN A 110 -5.81 4.47 11.68
C ASN A 110 -5.09 3.17 11.31
N LEU A 111 -5.86 2.10 11.19
CA LEU A 111 -5.40 0.80 10.74
C LEU A 111 -5.83 0.64 9.29
N THR A 112 -4.88 0.47 8.37
CA THR A 112 -5.16 0.26 6.96
C THR A 112 -4.85 -1.17 6.58
N CYS A 113 -5.86 -1.92 6.17
CA CYS A 113 -5.69 -3.22 5.56
C CYS A 113 -5.29 -3.02 4.10
N SER A 114 -4.20 -3.64 3.66
CA SER A 114 -3.83 -3.65 2.24
C SER A 114 -4.84 -4.49 1.45
N ALA A 115 -6.00 -3.91 1.17
CA ALA A 115 -6.98 -4.47 0.26
C ALA A 115 -6.55 -4.15 -1.17
N VAL A 116 -6.48 -5.15 -2.04
CA VAL A 116 -6.27 -4.90 -3.47
C VAL A 116 -7.38 -3.99 -3.97
N ASN A 117 -7.03 -3.02 -4.82
CA ASN A 117 -7.87 -1.94 -5.36
C ASN A 117 -9.06 -2.40 -6.24
N ASN A 118 -9.65 -3.57 -6.00
CA ASN A 118 -10.80 -4.09 -6.74
C ASN A 118 -12.07 -4.02 -5.87
N ASN A 119 -13.17 -3.55 -6.46
CA ASN A 119 -14.48 -3.44 -5.81
C ASN A 119 -15.10 -4.80 -5.41
N GLU A 120 -14.51 -5.92 -5.85
CA GLU A 120 -14.99 -7.28 -5.58
C GLU A 120 -14.37 -7.91 -4.31
N VAL A 121 -13.50 -7.19 -3.60
CA VAL A 121 -12.84 -7.67 -2.38
C VAL A 121 -13.57 -7.13 -1.15
N VAL A 122 -13.95 -8.04 -0.24
CA VAL A 122 -14.54 -7.71 1.05
C VAL A 122 -13.44 -7.70 2.11
N VAL A 123 -13.44 -6.66 2.95
CA VAL A 123 -12.55 -6.56 4.12
C VAL A 123 -13.35 -6.84 5.39
N SER A 124 -12.78 -7.61 6.30
CA SER A 124 -13.33 -7.84 7.64
C SER A 124 -12.24 -7.66 8.68
N TRP A 125 -12.48 -6.78 9.65
CA TRP A 125 -11.53 -6.53 10.73
C TRP A 125 -11.77 -7.45 11.94
N MET A 126 -10.68 -7.76 12.63
CA MET A 126 -10.65 -8.49 13.89
C MET A 126 -9.87 -7.68 14.92
N LYS A 127 -10.37 -7.59 16.14
CA LYS A 127 -9.71 -7.00 17.31
C LYS A 127 -9.67 -8.06 18.41
N ASN A 128 -8.49 -8.43 18.91
CA ASN A 128 -8.33 -9.45 19.97
C ASN A 128 -9.05 -10.78 19.65
N GLY A 129 -8.97 -11.21 18.39
CA GLY A 129 -9.67 -12.41 17.91
C GLY A 129 -11.19 -12.29 17.77
N MET A 130 -11.79 -11.12 18.00
CA MET A 130 -13.23 -10.87 17.82
C MET A 130 -13.49 -9.99 16.60
N LYS A 131 -14.57 -10.29 15.85
CA LYS A 131 -14.93 -9.53 14.65
C LYS A 131 -15.34 -8.11 15.01
N ALA A 132 -14.67 -7.13 14.38
CA ALA A 132 -15.03 -5.72 14.47
C ALA A 132 -16.10 -5.40 13.41
N ASN A 133 -16.99 -4.45 13.72
CA ASN A 133 -18.02 -4.00 12.79
C ASN A 133 -17.48 -2.95 11.81
N ALA A 134 -16.44 -3.33 11.06
CA ALA A 134 -15.83 -2.49 10.05
C ALA A 134 -15.53 -3.30 8.79
N THR A 135 -15.99 -2.79 7.66
CA THR A 135 -15.87 -3.43 6.33
C THR A 135 -15.05 -2.61 5.34
N HIS A 136 -14.64 -1.40 5.74
CA HIS A 136 -13.78 -0.55 4.94
C HIS A 136 -12.31 -0.95 5.10
N ALA A 137 -11.50 -0.61 4.09
CA ALA A 137 -10.06 -0.85 4.11
C ALA A 137 -9.35 -0.14 5.27
N VAL A 138 -9.92 0.96 5.77
CA VAL A 138 -9.41 1.70 6.92
C VAL A 138 -10.34 1.52 8.11
N LEU A 139 -9.78 1.11 9.24
CA LEU A 139 -10.42 1.06 10.54
C LEU A 139 -9.82 2.16 11.42
N HIS A 140 -10.67 3.10 11.84
CA HIS A 140 -10.31 4.12 12.81
C HIS A 140 -10.65 3.63 14.23
N VAL A 141 -9.70 3.71 15.15
CA VAL A 141 -9.89 3.37 16.57
C VAL A 141 -9.51 4.56 17.42
N SER A 142 -10.42 5.06 18.24
CA SER A 142 -10.18 6.20 19.12
C SER A 142 -9.22 5.84 20.27
N SER A 143 -8.46 6.81 20.78
CA SER A 143 -7.57 6.58 21.94
C SER A 143 -8.32 6.06 23.17
N SER A 144 -9.61 6.42 23.34
CA SER A 144 -10.45 5.94 24.45
C SER A 144 -10.84 4.46 24.33
N GLU A 145 -10.86 3.91 23.12
CA GLU A 145 -11.22 2.51 22.85
C GLU A 145 -9.99 1.59 22.81
N LEU A 146 -8.80 2.16 22.66
CA LEU A 146 -7.55 1.44 22.54
C LEU A 146 -7.00 1.05 23.91
N LYS A 147 -6.62 -0.23 24.07
CA LYS A 147 -6.02 -0.77 25.28
C LYS A 147 -4.61 -1.29 24.98
N SER A 148 -3.73 -1.19 25.97
CA SER A 148 -2.40 -1.79 25.89
C SER A 148 -2.52 -3.31 25.67
N GLY A 149 -1.84 -3.82 24.64
CA GLY A 149 -1.92 -5.22 24.22
C GLY A 149 -3.10 -5.54 23.30
N ASP A 150 -3.85 -4.55 22.82
CA ASP A 150 -4.82 -4.78 21.74
C ASP A 150 -4.08 -5.21 20.47
N ASN A 151 -4.56 -6.28 19.83
CA ASN A 151 -4.08 -6.74 18.53
C ASN A 151 -5.18 -6.59 17.47
N PHE A 152 -4.75 -6.31 16.24
CA PHE A 152 -5.65 -6.14 15.11
C PHE A 152 -5.19 -6.97 13.93
N SER A 153 -6.13 -7.61 13.26
CA SER A 153 -5.89 -8.26 11.98
C SER A 153 -7.04 -7.97 11.03
N CYS A 154 -6.78 -8.08 9.74
CA CYS A 154 -7.82 -7.98 8.72
C CYS A 154 -7.84 -9.23 7.87
N THR A 155 -9.04 -9.62 7.44
CA THR A 155 -9.25 -10.68 6.46
C THR A 155 -9.79 -10.04 5.19
N VAL A 156 -9.12 -10.32 4.07
CA VAL A 156 -9.57 -9.96 2.73
C VAL A 156 -10.12 -11.20 2.04
N SER A 157 -11.25 -11.09 1.37
CA SER A 157 -11.84 -12.22 0.66
C SER A 157 -12.55 -11.78 -0.62
N ASN A 158 -12.55 -12.67 -1.61
CA ASN A 158 -13.40 -12.61 -2.78
C ASN A 158 -14.19 -13.92 -2.91
N MET A 159 -14.90 -14.12 -4.01
CA MET A 159 -15.76 -15.29 -4.22
C MET A 159 -14.98 -16.64 -4.30
N ILE A 160 -13.66 -16.62 -4.49
CA ILE A 160 -12.84 -17.84 -4.67
C ILE A 160 -11.73 -18.02 -3.63
N SER A 161 -11.42 -17.01 -2.81
CA SER A 161 -10.32 -17.06 -1.86
C SER A 161 -10.52 -16.11 -0.68
N HIS A 162 -9.85 -16.42 0.43
CA HIS A 162 -9.76 -15.56 1.60
C HIS A 162 -8.36 -15.66 2.20
N LYS A 163 -7.85 -14.54 2.73
CA LYS A 163 -6.54 -14.44 3.37
C LYS A 163 -6.62 -13.49 4.56
N SER A 164 -5.88 -13.80 5.62
CA SER A 164 -5.82 -12.99 6.83
C SER A 164 -4.42 -12.44 7.05
N ALA A 165 -4.35 -11.20 7.49
CA ALA A 165 -3.11 -10.54 7.83
C ALA A 165 -2.59 -11.07 9.16
N LYS A 166 -1.28 -10.94 9.37
CA LYS A 166 -0.69 -11.10 10.71
C LYS A 166 -1.27 -10.05 11.65
N GLU A 167 -1.34 -10.41 12.93
CA GLU A 167 -1.76 -9.49 13.97
C GLU A 167 -0.76 -8.33 14.11
N ALA A 168 -1.30 -7.12 14.23
CA ALA A 168 -0.55 -5.90 14.45
C ALA A 168 -0.99 -5.25 15.77
N GLU A 169 -0.02 -4.92 16.61
CA GLU A 169 -0.22 -4.16 17.84
C GLU A 169 0.07 -2.68 17.56
N PRO A 170 -0.88 -1.77 17.80
CA PRO A 170 -0.65 -0.35 17.61
C PRO A 170 0.18 0.21 18.76
N VAL A 171 1.46 0.41 18.51
CA VAL A 171 2.39 1.05 19.44
C VAL A 171 2.54 2.52 19.05
N CYS A 172 1.72 3.37 19.66
CA CYS A 172 1.88 4.82 19.54
C CYS A 172 2.74 5.32 20.69
N SER A 173 3.91 5.85 20.37
CA SER A 173 4.71 6.54 21.38
C SER A 173 4.00 7.84 21.72
N ASP A 174 3.67 8.05 22.99
CA ASP A 174 3.22 9.33 23.57
C ASP A 174 4.29 10.44 23.50
N THR A 175 5.18 10.40 22.52
CA THR A 175 5.72 11.63 21.97
C THR A 175 4.59 12.29 21.22
N GLY A 176 3.75 13.03 21.96
CA GLY A 176 2.97 14.12 21.38
C GLY A 176 3.87 15.02 20.52
N PRO A 177 3.32 15.98 19.74
CA PRO A 177 4.16 16.93 19.06
C PRO A 177 5.15 17.46 20.07
N VAL A 178 6.45 17.30 19.79
CA VAL A 178 7.51 17.91 20.59
C VAL A 178 7.21 19.40 20.49
N TYR A 179 6.42 19.90 21.44
CA TYR A 179 6.45 21.29 21.82
C TYR A 179 7.87 21.44 22.28
N ILE A 180 8.72 21.86 21.35
CA ILE A 180 9.97 22.51 21.67
C ILE A 180 9.48 23.62 22.59
N GLN A 181 9.54 23.38 23.91
CA GLN A 181 9.31 24.43 24.87
C GLN A 181 10.26 25.50 24.38
N GLN A 182 9.70 26.61 23.91
CA GLN A 182 10.48 27.80 23.70
C GLN A 182 11.04 28.07 25.10
N LEU A 183 12.26 27.56 25.36
CA LEU A 183 13.10 28.06 26.41
C LEU A 183 13.00 29.56 26.20
N PRO A 184 12.45 30.34 27.16
CA PRO A 184 12.58 31.77 27.03
C PRO A 184 14.08 31.97 26.97
N ILE A 185 14.58 32.40 25.81
CA ILE A 185 15.94 32.87 25.67
C ILE A 185 15.96 34.10 26.55
N LYS A 186 16.25 33.90 27.84
CA LYS A 186 16.72 34.97 28.70
C LYS A 186 18.07 35.33 28.10
N ILE A 187 18.04 36.24 27.14
CA ILE A 187 19.22 37.01 26.77
C ILE A 187 19.61 37.70 28.07
N LEU A 188 20.55 37.11 28.79
CA LEU A 188 21.21 37.78 29.88
C LEU A 188 21.87 38.98 29.22
N THR A 189 21.30 40.15 29.44
CA THR A 189 21.79 41.43 28.99
C THR A 189 23.23 41.58 29.45
N GLY A 190 24.17 41.20 28.58
CA GLY A 190 25.61 41.35 28.75
C GLY A 190 26.03 42.81 28.64
N GLY A 191 25.30 43.74 29.26
CA GLY A 191 25.64 45.16 29.30
C GLY A 191 26.84 45.47 30.19
N GLY A 192 27.19 44.59 31.13
CA GLY A 192 28.37 44.76 31.99
C GLY A 192 29.69 44.42 31.30
N SER A 193 29.69 43.44 30.40
CA SER A 193 30.92 42.98 29.72
C SER A 193 31.39 43.99 28.67
N PHE A 194 30.46 44.58 27.92
CA PHE A 194 30.80 45.60 26.92
C PHE A 194 31.38 46.88 27.55
N LEU A 195 30.84 47.31 28.70
CA LEU A 195 31.36 48.48 29.42
C LEU A 195 32.76 48.23 30.01
N LEU A 196 33.03 47.02 30.53
CA LEU A 196 34.36 46.65 31.00
C LEU A 196 35.39 46.59 29.86
N ILE A 197 35.01 46.04 28.71
CA ILE A 197 35.88 45.99 27.51
C ILE A 197 36.19 47.41 27.02
N LEU A 198 35.18 48.30 26.92
CA LEU A 198 35.38 49.70 26.56
C LEU A 198 36.31 50.43 27.55
N PHE A 199 36.15 50.18 28.85
CA PHE A 199 37.00 50.78 29.88
C PHE A 199 38.47 50.33 29.75
N ILE A 200 38.72 49.04 29.50
CA ILE A 200 40.07 48.51 29.28
C ILE A 200 40.68 49.11 28.01
N ILE A 201 39.93 49.22 26.91
CA ILE A 201 40.41 49.84 25.66
C ILE A 201 40.80 51.31 25.91
N CYS A 202 39.97 52.08 26.62
CA CYS A 202 40.28 53.46 26.99
C CYS A 202 41.57 53.57 27.82
N LEU A 203 41.76 52.70 28.82
CA LEU A 203 42.98 52.68 29.63
C LEU A 203 44.23 52.36 28.78
N VAL A 204 44.13 51.39 27.86
CA VAL A 204 45.23 51.05 26.94
C VAL A 204 45.53 52.22 26.01
N CYS A 205 44.51 52.88 25.44
CA CYS A 205 44.69 54.06 24.60
C CYS A 205 45.38 55.19 25.37
N VAL A 206 44.95 55.50 26.60
CA VAL A 206 45.60 56.52 27.44
C VAL A 206 47.04 56.12 27.77
N CYS A 207 47.30 54.87 28.13
CA CYS A 207 48.66 54.38 28.39
C CYS A 207 49.57 54.47 27.15
N CYS A 208 49.05 54.13 25.97
CA CYS A 208 49.75 54.25 24.70
C CYS A 208 50.01 55.71 24.33
N CYS A 209 49.05 56.61 24.52
CA CYS A 209 49.20 58.04 24.32
C CYS A 209 50.22 58.64 25.29
N CYS A 210 50.17 58.29 26.58
CA CYS A 210 51.14 58.70 27.60
C CYS A 210 52.54 58.17 27.29
N ARG A 211 52.68 56.92 26.84
CA ARG A 211 53.96 56.35 26.39
C ARG A 211 54.49 57.04 25.13
N ARG A 212 53.62 57.38 24.17
CA ARG A 212 53.98 58.18 22.99
C ARG A 212 54.44 59.58 23.38
N ASN A 213 53.77 60.22 24.34
CA ASN A 213 54.15 61.55 24.80
C ASN A 213 55.48 61.53 25.58
N LYS A 214 55.73 60.49 26.39
CA LYS A 214 57.05 60.28 27.03
C LYS A 214 58.17 60.02 26.03
N ARG A 215 57.90 59.42 24.86
CA ARG A 215 58.88 59.27 23.78
C ARG A 215 59.13 60.57 23.01
N LYS A 216 58.16 61.48 22.95
CA LYS A 216 58.30 62.81 22.33
C LYS A 216 58.95 63.86 23.25
N ALA A 217 58.94 63.66 24.57
CA ALA A 217 59.56 64.57 25.54
C ALA A 217 61.04 64.27 25.87
N LYS A 218 61.69 63.31 25.19
CA LYS A 218 63.07 62.88 25.47
C LYS A 218 64.05 62.98 24.29
N GLY A 219 63.76 63.77 23.26
CA GLY A 219 64.73 63.96 22.19
C GLY A 219 64.53 65.27 21.43
N VAL A 220 65.12 66.36 21.94
CA VAL A 220 65.79 67.45 21.19
C VAL A 220 66.61 68.28 22.20
N PHE A 221 67.94 68.34 22.04
CA PHE A 221 68.84 69.53 22.01
C PHE A 221 70.33 69.07 21.99
N PRO A 222 71.30 69.85 21.43
CA PRO A 222 72.18 69.38 20.37
C PRO A 222 73.71 69.66 20.59
N MET A 223 74.53 69.26 19.60
CA MET A 223 75.78 69.92 19.10
C MET A 223 76.95 70.08 20.11
N ASN A 224 78.13 69.43 20.00
CA ASN A 224 79.17 69.54 18.96
C ASN A 224 80.45 68.80 19.42
N TYR A 225 81.48 68.39 18.65
CA TYR A 225 81.85 68.30 17.22
C TYR A 225 83.15 67.45 17.10
N PHE A 226 83.54 67.19 15.85
CA PHE A 226 84.90 66.96 15.31
C PHE A 226 85.38 65.52 15.03
N VAL A 227 85.47 65.25 13.71
CA VAL A 227 86.41 64.32 13.08
C VAL A 227 87.41 65.18 12.28
N PHE A 228 88.70 64.84 12.39
CA PHE A 228 89.86 65.38 11.65
C PHE A 228 89.76 65.08 10.14
N THR A 229 90.35 65.92 9.26
CA THR A 229 91.66 65.70 8.60
C THR A 229 91.91 66.79 7.54
N LEU A 230 93.16 67.30 7.53
CA LEU A 230 93.88 68.16 6.55
C LEU A 230 93.44 69.63 6.39
#